data_AF-A0A2G6KQ09-F1
#
_entry.id   AF-A0A2G6KQ09-F1
#
_cell.length_a   1.000
_cell.length_b   1.000
_cell.length_c   1.000
_cell.angle_alpha   90.00
_cell.angle_beta   90.00
_cell.angle_gamma   90.00
#
_symmetry.space_group_name_H-M   'P 1'
#
loop_
_entity.id
_entity.type
_entity.pdbx_description
1 polymer ?
#
loop_
_entity_poly.entity_id
_entity_poly.type
_entity_poly.pdbx_seq_one_letter_code
_entity_poly.pdbx_strand_id
1 'polypeptide(L)'
;MLTLTPTADLSNQEDTGLEVFAVIDGKKVFLPADANYVMQDRRGLWFYSKRKPRPKEGDWTPNKTSITCRTDRGYVRALKTDTVVPWLDTCQRTIRIVSGAGDRRPADH
;
A
#
# COMPACT_ATOMS: atom_id res chain seq x y z
N MET A 1 22.76 -3.62 10.94
CA MET A 1 21.69 -2.60 10.98
C MET A 1 20.89 -2.76 9.70
N LEU A 2 19.68 -3.32 9.76
CA LEU A 2 18.81 -3.47 8.58
C LEU A 2 18.09 -2.14 8.36
N THR A 3 18.54 -1.36 7.38
CA THR A 3 17.88 -0.12 7.00
C THR A 3 16.58 -0.48 6.28
N LEU A 4 15.45 -0.39 6.98
CA LEU A 4 14.14 -0.51 6.35
C LEU A 4 13.91 0.72 5.48
N THR A 5 14.00 0.55 4.16
CA THR A 5 13.57 1.58 3.21
C THR A 5 12.05 1.68 3.28
N PRO A 6 11.46 2.89 3.36
CA PRO A 6 10.01 3.06 3.24
C PRO A 6 9.53 2.48 1.91
N THR A 7 8.51 1.62 1.96
CA THR A 7 7.84 1.12 0.77
C THR A 7 6.66 1.99 0.37
N ALA A 8 6.24 2.91 1.24
CA ALA A 8 5.22 3.88 0.95
C ALA A 8 5.59 5.29 1.39
N ASP A 9 5.12 6.23 0.59
CA ASP A 9 5.16 7.66 0.90
C ASP A 9 3.73 8.17 1.14
N LEU A 10 3.62 9.11 2.06
CA LEU A 10 2.39 9.84 2.36
C LEU A 10 2.45 11.28 1.81
N SER A 11 3.63 11.71 1.33
CA SER A 11 3.82 12.99 0.65
C SER A 11 3.47 12.88 -0.84
N ASN A 12 3.03 13.99 -1.44
CA ASN A 12 2.68 14.05 -2.86
C ASN A 12 3.90 13.68 -3.72
N GLN A 13 3.87 12.53 -4.40
CA GLN A 13 4.75 12.31 -5.53
C GLN A 13 4.22 13.09 -6.74
N GLU A 14 4.82 14.25 -7.02
CA GLU A 14 4.65 14.96 -8.29
C GLU A 14 5.54 14.35 -9.40
N ASP A 15 5.63 13.03 -9.46
CA ASP A 15 6.52 12.37 -10.42
C ASP A 15 5.74 12.02 -11.70
N THR A 16 6.13 12.64 -12.81
CA THR A 16 5.58 12.45 -14.15
C THR A 16 5.72 10.98 -14.59
N GLY A 17 4.63 10.23 -14.52
CA GLY A 17 4.63 8.84 -14.98
C GLY A 17 3.40 8.07 -14.49
N LEU A 18 3.64 7.11 -13.60
CA LEU A 18 2.63 6.20 -13.08
C LEU A 18 2.53 6.33 -11.56
N GLU A 19 1.41 6.84 -11.09
CA GLU A 19 1.09 6.85 -9.67
C GLU A 19 0.32 5.58 -9.31
N VAL A 20 0.82 4.83 -8.33
CA VAL A 20 0.12 3.68 -7.74
C VAL A 20 -0.12 3.97 -6.27
N PHE A 21 -1.36 3.92 -5.82
CA PHE A 21 -1.69 4.19 -4.43
C PHE A 21 -2.90 3.39 -3.94
N ALA A 22 -3.07 3.33 -2.63
CA ALA A 22 -4.30 2.87 -1.99
C ALA A 22 -4.81 3.97 -1.04
N VAL A 23 -6.12 3.98 -0.80
CA VAL A 23 -6.70 4.80 0.28
C VAL A 23 -6.80 3.92 1.52
N ILE A 24 -6.03 4.27 2.56
CA ILE A 24 -5.97 3.56 3.83
C ILE A 24 -6.23 4.60 4.92
N ASP A 25 -7.26 4.36 5.74
CA ASP A 25 -7.67 5.28 6.82
C ASP A 25 -7.85 6.74 6.34
N GLY A 26 -8.51 6.91 5.19
CA GLY A 26 -8.76 8.20 4.56
C GLY A 26 -7.53 8.89 3.94
N LYS A 27 -6.35 8.27 3.99
CA LYS A 27 -5.09 8.82 3.46
C LYS A 27 -4.66 8.10 2.20
N LYS A 28 -4.13 8.85 1.24
CA LYS A 28 -3.44 8.27 0.08
C LYS A 28 -2.10 7.73 0.54
N VAL A 29 -1.86 6.46 0.22
CA VAL A 29 -0.61 5.76 0.49
C VAL A 29 -0.02 5.38 -0.87
N PHE A 30 1.03 6.09 -1.28
CA PHE A 30 1.73 5.80 -2.53
C PHE A 30 2.54 4.51 -2.38
N LEU A 31 2.52 3.67 -3.41
CA LEU A 31 3.06 2.32 -3.40
C LEU A 31 3.93 2.08 -4.64
N PRO A 32 4.80 1.07 -4.61
CA PRO A 32 5.61 0.72 -5.77
C PRO A 32 4.73 0.31 -6.96
N ALA A 33 5.25 0.50 -8.17
CA ALA A 33 4.52 0.23 -9.41
C ALA A 33 3.99 -1.22 -9.52
N ASP A 34 4.61 -2.18 -8.82
CA ASP A 34 4.22 -3.60 -8.83
C ASP A 34 3.21 -3.99 -7.73
N ALA A 35 2.80 -3.05 -6.88
CA ALA A 35 1.74 -3.25 -5.90
C ALA A 35 0.37 -3.25 -6.58
N ASN A 36 -0.27 -4.43 -6.71
CA ASN A 36 -1.57 -4.58 -7.35
C ASN A 36 -2.72 -4.69 -6.35
N TYR A 37 -2.44 -5.23 -5.17
CA TYR A 37 -3.40 -5.41 -4.10
C TYR A 37 -2.79 -4.95 -2.79
N VAL A 38 -3.63 -4.42 -1.91
CA VAL A 38 -3.29 -4.21 -0.50
C VAL A 38 -4.33 -4.88 0.38
N MET A 39 -3.89 -5.31 1.55
CA MET A 39 -4.76 -5.96 2.53
C MET A 39 -4.12 -5.83 3.92
N GLN A 40 -4.98 -5.74 4.93
CA GLN A 40 -4.61 -5.71 6.34
C GLN A 40 -4.48 -7.15 6.88
N ASP A 41 -3.59 -7.37 7.85
CA ASP A 41 -3.60 -8.59 8.65
C ASP A 41 -4.46 -8.45 9.92
N ARG A 42 -4.55 -9.52 10.72
CA ARG A 42 -5.30 -9.53 11.99
C ARG A 42 -4.75 -8.56 13.05
N ARG A 43 -3.51 -8.11 12.91
CA ARG A 43 -2.83 -7.22 13.86
C ARG A 43 -2.98 -5.74 13.48
N GLY A 44 -3.64 -5.47 12.36
CA GLY A 44 -3.83 -4.14 11.81
C GLY A 44 -2.70 -3.67 10.88
N LEU A 45 -1.73 -4.54 10.56
CA LEU A 45 -0.60 -4.22 9.70
C LEU A 45 -0.98 -4.34 8.22
N TRP A 46 -0.53 -3.40 7.41
CA TRP A 46 -0.82 -3.38 5.98
C TRP A 46 0.31 -3.97 5.16
N PHE A 47 -0.05 -4.72 4.11
CA PHE A 47 0.87 -5.32 3.16
C PHE A 47 0.37 -5.10 1.74
N TYR A 48 1.29 -5.12 0.78
CA TYR A 48 0.97 -5.12 -0.64
C TYR A 48 1.40 -6.42 -1.33
N SER A 49 0.75 -6.75 -2.44
CA SER A 49 1.05 -7.94 -3.23
C SER A 49 0.79 -7.77 -4.71
N LYS A 50 1.57 -8.49 -5.54
CA LYS A 50 1.41 -8.53 -7.00
C LYS A 50 0.15 -9.30 -7.44
N ARG A 51 -0.21 -10.34 -6.68
CA ARG A 51 -1.36 -11.20 -6.95
C ARG A 51 -2.36 -11.06 -5.82
N LYS A 52 -3.65 -11.27 -6.12
CA LYS A 52 -4.72 -11.26 -5.12
C LYS A 52 -4.36 -12.24 -4.00
N PRO A 53 -4.28 -11.79 -2.74
CA PRO A 53 -4.07 -12.68 -1.60
C PRO A 53 -5.07 -13.84 -1.62
N ARG A 54 -4.59 -15.04 -1.30
CA ARG A 54 -5.42 -16.23 -1.07
C ARG A 54 -5.29 -16.57 0.41
N PRO A 55 -6.17 -16.04 1.26
CA PRO A 55 -6.12 -16.32 2.68
C PRO A 55 -6.23 -17.83 2.90
N LYS A 56 -5.17 -18.45 3.39
CA LYS A 56 -5.26 -19.74 4.06
C LYS A 56 -5.39 -19.44 5.55
N GLU A 57 -6.23 -20.21 6.21
CA GLU A 57 -6.62 -20.03 7.61
C GLU A 57 -5.43 -19.60 8.49
N GLY A 58 -5.41 -18.33 8.88
CA GLY A 58 -4.43 -17.79 9.84
C GLY A 58 -3.25 -17.00 9.28
N ASP A 59 -2.80 -17.22 8.03
CA ASP A 59 -1.63 -16.48 7.54
C ASP A 59 -1.57 -16.35 6.00
N TRP A 60 -1.76 -15.13 5.51
CA TRP A 60 -1.62 -14.77 4.09
C TRP A 60 -0.36 -13.94 3.81
N THR A 61 0.28 -13.48 4.89
CA THR A 61 1.45 -12.61 4.87
C THR A 61 2.79 -13.28 4.59
N PRO A 62 2.97 -14.63 4.53
CA PRO A 62 4.25 -15.20 4.16
C PRO A 62 4.59 -14.74 2.75
N ASN A 63 5.76 -14.13 2.61
CA ASN A 63 6.27 -13.55 1.36
C ASN A 63 5.53 -12.30 0.86
N LYS A 64 4.78 -11.60 1.71
CA LYS A 64 4.20 -10.28 1.38
C LYS A 64 5.06 -9.17 1.93
N THR A 65 5.18 -8.11 1.17
CA THR A 65 5.94 -6.94 1.61
C THR A 65 5.02 -6.07 2.46
N SER A 66 5.47 -5.76 3.68
CA SER A 66 4.76 -4.81 4.52
C SER A 66 4.84 -3.41 3.92
N ILE A 67 3.74 -2.67 4.04
CA ILE A 67 3.72 -1.25 3.73
C ILE A 67 4.41 -0.55 4.90
N THR A 68 5.51 0.14 4.63
CA THR A 68 6.27 0.89 5.63
C THR A 68 6.28 2.37 5.28
N CYS A 69 5.99 3.21 6.27
CA CYS A 69 5.93 4.65 6.13
C CYS A 69 6.91 5.32 7.10
N ARG A 70 7.37 6.52 6.74
CA ARG A 70 8.17 7.36 7.62
C ARG A 70 7.23 8.11 8.58
N THR A 71 7.51 7.99 9.87
CA THR A 71 6.82 8.74 10.93
C THR A 71 7.35 10.17 11.01
N ASP A 72 6.60 11.07 11.64
CA ASP A 72 7.00 12.47 11.85
C ASP A 72 8.34 12.62 12.60
N ARG A 73 8.70 11.60 13.41
CA ARG A 73 9.97 11.52 14.13
C ARG A 73 11.13 10.96 13.27
N GLY A 74 10.92 10.75 11.98
CA GLY A 74 11.92 10.26 11.03
C GLY A 74 12.11 8.73 10.99
N TYR A 75 11.48 7.98 11.89
CA TYR A 75 11.58 6.52 11.92
C TYR A 75 10.71 5.86 10.86
N VAL A 76 11.20 4.78 10.26
CA VAL A 76 10.43 3.93 9.34
C VAL A 76 9.73 2.83 10.13
N ARG A 77 8.41 2.71 10.00
CA ARG A 77 7.60 1.68 10.66
C ARG A 77 6.58 1.09 9.70
N ALA A 78 6.15 -0.13 9.97
CA ALA A 78 5.02 -0.73 9.26
C ALA A 78 3.75 0.11 9.50
N LEU A 79 3.01 0.37 8.42
CA LEU A 79 1.73 1.04 8.46
C LEU A 79 0.75 0.16 9.23
N LYS A 80 0.22 0.73 10.32
CA LYS A 80 -0.76 0.09 11.18
C LYS A 80 -1.97 0.99 11.32
N THR A 81 -3.15 0.42 11.17
CA THR A 81 -4.43 1.07 11.47
C THR A 81 -5.24 0.16 12.38
N ASP A 82 -6.30 0.71 12.98
CA ASP A 82 -7.25 -0.13 13.72
C ASP A 82 -7.97 -1.10 12.77
N THR A 83 -8.36 -2.25 13.32
CA THR A 83 -9.12 -3.27 12.59
C THR A 83 -10.61 -2.98 12.76
N VAL A 84 -11.13 -2.07 11.93
CA VAL A 84 -12.54 -1.64 11.99
C VAL A 84 -13.49 -2.65 11.34
N VAL A 85 -12.99 -3.39 10.33
CA VAL A 85 -13.70 -4.46 9.63
C VAL A 85 -12.89 -5.76 9.71
N PRO A 86 -13.49 -6.93 9.47
CA PRO A 86 -12.74 -8.16 9.33
C PRO A 86 -11.62 -8.00 8.30
N TRP A 87 -10.39 -8.37 8.66
CA TRP A 87 -9.22 -8.18 7.80
C TRP A 87 -9.35 -8.81 6.40
N LEU A 88 -10.16 -9.87 6.25
CA LEU A 88 -10.49 -10.48 4.96
C LEU A 88 -11.21 -9.52 4.00
N ASP A 89 -11.98 -8.58 4.55
CA ASP A 89 -12.79 -7.61 3.81
C ASP A 89 -11.98 -6.36 3.44
N THR A 90 -10.75 -6.23 3.94
CA THR A 90 -9.85 -5.10 3.63
C THR A 90 -9.11 -5.24 2.30
N CYS A 91 -9.22 -6.40 1.64
CA CYS A 91 -8.51 -6.66 0.39
C CYS A 91 -9.05 -5.76 -0.73
N GLN A 92 -8.22 -4.84 -1.20
CA GLN A 92 -8.56 -3.92 -2.28
C GLN A 92 -7.47 -3.89 -3.36
N ARG A 93 -7.86 -3.54 -4.60
CA ARG A 93 -6.90 -3.24 -5.67
C ARG A 93 -6.30 -1.86 -5.44
N THR A 94 -5.05 -1.68 -5.85
CA THR A 94 -4.44 -0.36 -5.91
C THR A 94 -5.04 0.46 -7.04
N ILE A 95 -5.13 1.77 -6.82
CA ILE A 95 -5.51 2.76 -7.82
C ILE A 95 -4.25 3.11 -8.61
N ARG A 96 -4.38 3.14 -9.94
CA ARG A 96 -3.28 3.44 -10.86
C ARG A 96 -3.67 4.63 -11.73
N ILE A 97 -2.88 5.69 -11.71
CA ILE A 97 -3.11 6.90 -12.48
C ILE A 97 -1.88 7.17 -13.34
N VAL A 98 -2.10 7.50 -14.61
CA VAL A 98 -1.06 8.03 -15.47
C VAL A 98 -1.26 9.54 -15.59
N SER A 99 -0.19 10.29 -15.36
CA SER A 99 -0.15 11.75 -15.50
C SER A 99 0.50 12.08 -16.85
N GLY A 100 -0.24 12.75 -17.74
CA GLY A 100 0.30 13.18 -19.04
C GLY A 100 -0.18 14.58 -19.41
N ALA A 101 0.74 15.48 -19.73
CA ALA A 101 0.46 16.83 -20.27
C ALA A 101 -0.69 17.61 -19.58
N GLY A 102 -0.80 17.51 -18.25
CA GLY A 102 -1.81 18.23 -17.46
C GLY A 102 -3.08 17.43 -17.12
N ASP A 103 -3.29 16.27 -17.75
CA ASP A 103 -4.45 15.41 -17.50
C ASP A 103 -4.09 14.15 -16.69
N ARG A 104 -4.95 13.81 -15.73
CA ARG A 104 -4.86 12.58 -14.92
C ARG A 104 -5.89 11.58 -15.41
N ARG A 105 -5.43 10.44 -15.93
CA ARG A 105 -6.31 9.36 -16.41
C ARG A 105 -6.03 8.05 -15.66
N PRO A 106 -7.05 7.18 -15.48
CA PRO A 106 -6.82 5.81 -15.02
C PRO A 106 -5.77 5.11 -15.91
N ALA A 107 -4.85 4.38 -15.31
CA ALA A 107 -3.94 3.52 -16.06
C ALA A 107 -4.67 2.25 -16.52
N ASP A 108 -4.40 1.80 -17.75
CA ASP A 108 -4.86 0.48 -18.20
C ASP A 108 -4.17 -0.62 -17.36
N HIS A 109 -4.95 -1.65 -17.01
CA HIS A 109 -4.60 -2.69 -16.02
C HIS A 109 -3.77 -3.85 -16.58
#